data_AF-A0A847VJ08-F1
#
_entry.id   AF-A0A847VJ08-F1
#
_cell.length_a   1.000
_cell.length_b   1.000
_cell.length_c   1.000
_cell.angle_alpha   90.00
_cell.angle_beta   90.00
_cell.angle_gamma   90.00
#
_symmetry.space_group_name_H-M   'P 1'
#
loop_
_entity.id
_entity.type
_entity.pdbx_description
1 polymer ?
#
loop_
_entity_poly.entity_id
_entity_poly.type
_entity_poly.pdbx_seq_one_letter_code
_entity_poly.pdbx_strand_id
1 'polypeptide(L)'
;MAIGSAGTYVGVAGGAQAVAVSDSGTVTALATVGPSIGDGSYYTLVAYESNGVVKASWVGENDSAPASGTANLRVLDLASDAGALDVYITAPGVDLASVGTPTFSVGATGSSPSTSFLAFTPGTYRVRVTAAGNRSDLRLDMPAVALADQQIVTVLLTPTTGGALVDGGVLVERAAYTAALNGNARVRLVSGVPAGTVAASVGGATVEPGAASPSIGTYVTVPAGSAAWSITVNGNAAAVPPLALTAGSDSTLLVTGPAAAAAVTLVADDNHAPGGAASNNMRLVNALAGTSVGLSLTVDFAIAASNVLPGSGSAYKTVASNTNQRIEVTSPLSPAPLSLQTGLSLPAGGVYTVFVLGDIGAPVTAIRRDR
;
A
#
# COMPACT_ATOMS: atom_id res chain seq x y z
N MET A 1 -7.92 6.86 21.42
CA MET A 1 -8.91 5.83 21.05
C MET A 1 -8.19 4.72 20.32
N ALA A 2 -8.68 3.47 20.35
CA ALA A 2 -8.07 2.40 19.57
C ALA A 2 -8.33 2.60 18.07
N ILE A 3 -7.46 2.09 17.20
CA ILE A 3 -7.68 2.07 15.75
C ILE A 3 -8.98 1.32 15.45
N GLY A 4 -9.76 1.82 14.49
CA GLY A 4 -11.03 1.19 14.10
C GLY A 4 -12.19 1.43 15.08
N SER A 5 -12.11 2.47 15.92
CA SER A 5 -13.20 2.84 16.84
C SER A 5 -13.67 4.28 16.62
N ALA A 6 -14.91 4.58 17.00
CA ALA A 6 -15.48 5.92 17.02
C ALA A 6 -15.96 6.30 18.42
N GLY A 7 -15.83 7.59 18.74
CA GLY A 7 -16.26 8.16 20.03
C GLY A 7 -17.71 8.59 20.00
N THR A 8 -18.21 9.08 21.14
CA THR A 8 -19.53 9.71 21.22
C THR A 8 -19.45 11.18 20.79
N TYR A 9 -20.56 11.74 20.32
CA TYR A 9 -20.64 13.18 20.06
C TYR A 9 -20.40 14.00 21.33
N VAL A 10 -19.74 15.15 21.16
CA VAL A 10 -19.51 16.13 22.19
C VAL A 10 -19.98 17.49 21.68
N GLY A 11 -20.71 18.23 22.53
CA GLY A 11 -21.12 19.59 22.20
C GLY A 11 -19.92 20.54 22.24
N VAL A 12 -19.78 21.36 21.20
CA VAL A 12 -18.75 22.40 21.07
C VAL A 12 -19.40 23.70 20.62
N ALA A 13 -18.69 24.82 20.78
CA ALA A 13 -19.18 26.10 20.28
C ALA A 13 -19.23 26.10 18.74
N GLY A 14 -20.23 26.77 18.17
CA GLY A 14 -20.27 27.05 16.74
C GLY A 14 -19.17 28.02 16.30
N GLY A 15 -18.95 28.12 14.99
CA GLY A 15 -17.93 28.98 14.39
C GLY A 15 -16.61 28.27 14.10
N ALA A 16 -15.56 29.06 13.86
CA ALA A 16 -14.23 28.54 13.56
C ALA A 16 -13.62 27.90 14.82
N GLN A 17 -13.30 26.62 14.72
CA GLN A 17 -12.65 25.87 15.79
C GLN A 17 -11.25 25.44 15.36
N ALA A 18 -10.39 25.14 16.34
CA ALA A 18 -9.14 24.44 16.12
C ALA A 18 -9.19 23.13 16.90
N VAL A 19 -9.18 22.01 16.18
CA VAL A 19 -9.25 20.67 16.78
C VAL A 19 -7.92 19.97 16.53
N ALA A 20 -7.27 19.61 17.63
CA ALA A 20 -6.01 18.87 17.63
C ALA A 20 -6.27 17.38 17.88
N VAL A 21 -5.57 16.53 17.15
CA VAL A 21 -5.46 15.10 17.40
C VAL A 21 -4.09 14.87 18.06
N SER A 22 -4.08 14.28 19.26
CA SER A 22 -2.85 13.94 19.98
C SER A 22 -2.91 12.51 20.54
N ASP A 23 -1.74 11.96 20.86
CA ASP A 23 -1.67 10.69 21.58
C ASP A 23 -2.15 10.85 23.01
N SER A 24 -2.68 9.75 23.56
CA SER A 24 -3.14 9.70 24.95
C SER A 24 -2.03 10.09 25.91
N GLY A 25 -2.32 11.02 26.83
CA GLY A 25 -1.33 11.53 27.79
C GLY A 25 -0.39 12.60 27.23
N THR A 26 -0.56 13.01 25.97
CA THR A 26 0.24 14.07 25.35
C THR A 26 -0.63 15.24 24.90
N VAL A 27 -0.05 16.45 24.91
CA VAL A 27 -0.68 17.66 24.36
C VAL A 27 -0.06 18.11 23.03
N THR A 28 0.98 17.42 22.58
CA THR A 28 1.59 17.66 21.28
C THR A 28 0.64 17.19 20.19
N ALA A 29 0.10 18.12 19.41
CA ALA A 29 -0.76 17.79 18.29
C ALA A 29 0.02 17.02 17.22
N LEU A 30 -0.47 15.84 16.86
CA LEU A 30 -0.02 15.06 15.70
C LEU A 30 -0.66 15.58 14.41
N ALA A 31 -1.89 16.09 14.51
CA ALA A 31 -2.59 16.81 13.46
C ALA A 31 -3.45 17.91 14.07
N THR A 32 -3.62 19.03 13.34
CA THR A 32 -4.55 20.10 13.70
C THR A 32 -5.41 20.43 12.49
N VAL A 33 -6.72 20.50 12.71
CA VAL A 33 -7.71 20.86 11.69
C VAL A 33 -8.56 22.02 12.17
N GLY A 34 -8.91 22.92 11.25
CA GLY A 34 -9.64 24.14 11.56
C GLY A 34 -11.04 24.16 10.93
N PRO A 35 -12.01 23.35 11.38
CA PRO A 35 -13.35 23.36 10.80
C PRO A 35 -14.09 24.65 11.17
N SER A 36 -15.06 25.03 10.33
CA SER A 36 -16.16 25.89 10.74
C SER A 36 -17.34 25.01 11.10
N ILE A 37 -17.73 24.99 12.37
CA ILE A 37 -18.82 24.17 12.90
C ILE A 37 -20.10 25.00 12.88
N GLY A 38 -21.13 24.52 12.17
CA GLY A 38 -22.44 25.14 12.16
C GLY A 38 -23.21 24.87 13.46
N ASP A 39 -24.04 25.83 13.89
CA ASP A 39 -24.94 25.61 15.01
C ASP A 39 -25.94 24.49 14.71
N GLY A 40 -26.18 23.62 15.69
CA GLY A 40 -27.08 22.46 15.55
C GLY A 40 -26.64 21.41 14.52
N SER A 41 -25.40 21.50 14.03
CA SER A 41 -24.85 20.59 13.03
C SER A 41 -23.99 19.49 13.67
N TYR A 42 -23.92 18.34 13.00
CA TYR A 42 -23.19 17.16 13.42
C TYR A 42 -22.04 16.88 12.46
N TYR A 43 -20.94 16.42 13.03
CA TYR A 43 -19.75 16.11 12.28
C TYR A 43 -18.99 14.96 12.93
N THR A 44 -18.33 14.17 12.09
CA THR A 44 -17.34 13.17 12.51
C THR A 44 -15.94 13.65 12.10
N LEU A 45 -15.01 13.66 13.05
CA LEU A 45 -13.59 13.84 12.77
C LEU A 45 -12.94 12.47 12.55
N VAL A 46 -12.45 12.21 11.34
CA VAL A 46 -11.73 10.99 11.00
C VAL A 46 -10.23 11.27 11.13
N ALA A 47 -9.59 10.68 12.14
CA ALA A 47 -8.14 10.67 12.26
C ALA A 47 -7.58 9.39 11.61
N TYR A 48 -6.54 9.53 10.79
CA TYR A 48 -5.91 8.43 10.05
C TYR A 48 -4.42 8.66 9.88
N GLU A 49 -3.65 7.63 9.58
CA GLU A 49 -2.22 7.72 9.32
C GLU A 49 -1.93 7.47 7.83
N SER A 50 -0.98 8.20 7.27
CA SER A 50 -0.46 8.03 5.91
C SER A 50 1.03 8.29 5.97
N ASN A 51 1.84 7.30 5.58
CA ASN A 51 3.30 7.41 5.52
C ASN A 51 3.94 7.95 6.84
N GLY A 52 3.55 7.39 7.99
CA GLY A 52 4.08 7.80 9.30
C GLY A 52 3.55 9.14 9.83
N VAL A 53 2.61 9.78 9.13
CA VAL A 53 2.04 11.08 9.51
C VAL A 53 0.56 10.94 9.80
N VAL A 54 0.15 11.37 10.99
CA VAL A 54 -1.26 11.48 11.34
C VAL A 54 -1.87 12.66 10.59
N LYS A 55 -3.01 12.40 9.97
CA LYS A 55 -3.86 13.34 9.26
C LYS A 55 -5.26 13.28 9.84
N ALA A 56 -6.06 14.30 9.55
CA ALA A 56 -7.47 14.27 9.93
C ALA A 56 -8.35 14.90 8.86
N SER A 57 -9.56 14.37 8.72
CA SER A 57 -10.58 14.82 7.77
C SER A 57 -11.93 14.95 8.45
N TRP A 58 -12.72 15.93 8.02
CA TRP A 58 -14.06 16.18 8.57
C TRP A 58 -15.12 15.59 7.67
N VAL A 59 -16.08 14.89 8.28
CA VAL A 59 -17.28 14.37 7.62
C VAL A 59 -18.47 15.12 8.17
N GLY A 60 -19.17 15.84 7.30
CA GLY A 60 -20.47 16.43 7.63
C GLY A 60 -21.54 15.35 7.70
N GLU A 61 -22.38 15.45 8.73
CA GLU A 61 -23.46 14.53 9.07
C GLU A 61 -24.76 15.32 9.22
N ASN A 62 -25.10 16.09 8.17
CA ASN A 62 -26.21 17.03 8.16
C ASN A 62 -27.14 16.83 6.97
N ASP A 63 -27.05 15.67 6.34
CA ASP A 63 -27.84 15.36 5.17
C ASP A 63 -29.24 14.89 5.61
N SER A 64 -30.27 15.26 4.85
CA SER A 64 -31.63 14.82 5.13
C SER A 64 -31.79 13.35 4.74
N ALA A 65 -32.42 12.56 5.62
CA ALA A 65 -32.74 11.16 5.34
C ALA A 65 -33.41 11.00 3.96
N PRO A 66 -33.02 9.98 3.15
CA PRO A 66 -33.65 9.73 1.86
C PRO A 66 -35.10 9.26 2.03
N ALA A 67 -35.82 9.11 0.92
CA ALA A 67 -37.19 8.59 0.96
C ALA A 67 -37.24 7.14 1.48
N SER A 68 -38.38 6.73 2.04
CA SER A 68 -38.59 5.33 2.44
C SER A 68 -38.43 4.37 1.25
N GLY A 69 -37.87 3.19 1.53
CA GLY A 69 -37.41 2.22 0.56
C GLY A 69 -36.00 2.50 0.00
N THR A 70 -35.25 3.46 0.56
CA THR A 70 -33.96 3.93 0.03
C THR A 70 -32.92 4.12 1.13
N ALA A 71 -31.67 3.80 0.83
CA ALA A 71 -30.49 4.23 1.56
C ALA A 71 -29.56 5.00 0.60
N ASN A 72 -28.88 6.04 1.08
CA ASN A 72 -27.88 6.77 0.31
C ASN A 72 -26.48 6.35 0.75
N LEU A 73 -25.58 6.10 -0.20
CA LEU A 73 -24.18 5.78 0.08
C LEU A 73 -23.24 6.66 -0.75
N ARG A 74 -22.17 7.14 -0.12
CA ARG A 74 -21.00 7.74 -0.77
C ARG A 74 -19.71 7.06 -0.33
N VAL A 75 -18.64 7.27 -1.07
CA VAL A 75 -17.28 6.88 -0.67
C VAL A 75 -16.53 8.14 -0.28
N LEU A 76 -15.78 8.06 0.82
CA LEU A 76 -14.77 9.05 1.22
C LEU A 76 -13.39 8.37 1.18
N ASP A 77 -12.58 8.73 0.19
CA ASP A 77 -11.23 8.24 0.00
C ASP A 77 -10.20 9.16 0.67
N LEU A 78 -9.55 8.62 1.70
CA LEU A 78 -8.42 9.22 2.42
C LEU A 78 -7.11 8.49 2.11
N ALA A 79 -7.16 7.45 1.27
CA ALA A 79 -6.04 6.59 0.90
C ALA A 79 -5.35 7.05 -0.39
N SER A 80 -4.92 8.32 -0.45
CA SER A 80 -4.26 8.89 -1.65
C SER A 80 -3.04 8.09 -2.13
N ASP A 81 -2.38 7.41 -1.19
CA ASP A 81 -1.26 6.52 -1.49
C ASP A 81 -1.70 5.28 -2.30
N ALA A 82 -2.94 4.82 -2.23
CA ALA A 82 -3.37 3.66 -3.01
C ALA A 82 -3.46 3.97 -4.52
N GLY A 83 -3.37 5.24 -4.92
CA GLY A 83 -3.57 5.69 -6.29
C GLY A 83 -5.05 5.90 -6.60
N ALA A 84 -5.41 5.99 -7.87
CA ALA A 84 -6.82 6.06 -8.26
C ALA A 84 -7.49 4.69 -8.01
N LEU A 85 -8.71 4.70 -7.49
CA LEU A 85 -9.45 3.50 -7.11
C LEU A 85 -10.81 3.42 -7.81
N ASP A 86 -11.21 2.19 -8.09
CA ASP A 86 -12.55 1.83 -8.54
C ASP A 86 -13.27 1.06 -7.42
N VAL A 87 -14.49 1.49 -7.09
CA VAL A 87 -15.32 0.87 -6.05
C VAL A 87 -16.53 0.21 -6.69
N TYR A 88 -16.71 -1.08 -6.40
CA TYR A 88 -17.78 -1.92 -6.90
C TYR A 88 -18.69 -2.29 -5.73
N ILE A 89 -19.95 -1.88 -5.82
CA ILE A 89 -20.99 -2.24 -4.85
C ILE A 89 -21.96 -3.19 -5.54
N THR A 90 -22.07 -4.40 -5.00
CA THR A 90 -22.81 -5.49 -5.62
C THR A 90 -23.60 -6.28 -4.59
N ALA A 91 -24.62 -7.03 -5.02
CA ALA A 91 -25.21 -8.04 -4.15
C ALA A 91 -24.15 -9.08 -3.71
N PRO A 92 -24.27 -9.69 -2.52
CA PRO A 92 -23.39 -10.75 -2.07
C PRO A 92 -23.35 -11.90 -3.08
N GLY A 93 -22.16 -12.44 -3.34
CA GLY A 93 -21.95 -13.56 -4.26
C GLY A 93 -21.79 -13.20 -5.74
N VAL A 94 -22.03 -11.95 -6.16
CA VAL A 94 -21.74 -11.51 -7.53
C VAL A 94 -20.23 -11.58 -7.80
N ASP A 95 -19.83 -12.25 -8.88
CA ASP A 95 -18.43 -12.29 -9.32
C ASP A 95 -17.98 -10.90 -9.83
N LEU A 96 -16.87 -10.40 -9.30
CA LEU A 96 -16.32 -9.11 -9.68
C LEU A 96 -15.94 -9.08 -11.17
N ALA A 97 -15.48 -10.20 -11.71
CA ALA A 97 -15.10 -10.31 -13.11
C ALA A 97 -16.27 -10.06 -14.08
N SER A 98 -17.51 -10.31 -13.64
CA SER A 98 -18.72 -10.07 -14.44
C SER A 98 -19.24 -8.62 -14.40
N VAL A 99 -18.66 -7.75 -13.55
CA VAL A 99 -19.16 -6.38 -13.37
C VAL A 99 -18.51 -5.45 -14.41
N GLY A 100 -19.32 -4.84 -15.27
CA GLY A 100 -18.84 -4.07 -16.42
C GLY A 100 -18.26 -2.69 -16.09
N THR A 101 -18.75 -2.01 -15.06
CA THR A 101 -18.33 -0.66 -14.65
C THR A 101 -18.29 -0.53 -13.14
N PRO A 102 -17.37 0.27 -12.57
CA PRO A 102 -17.38 0.59 -11.16
C PRO A 102 -18.64 1.38 -10.77
N THR A 103 -19.07 1.25 -9.53
CA THR A 103 -20.14 2.06 -8.94
C THR A 103 -19.63 3.48 -8.67
N PHE A 104 -18.40 3.59 -8.18
CA PHE A 104 -17.69 4.84 -8.01
C PHE A 104 -16.26 4.73 -8.52
N SER A 105 -15.73 5.81 -9.08
CA SER A 105 -14.29 5.97 -9.32
C SER A 105 -13.81 7.18 -8.55
N VAL A 106 -12.72 7.03 -7.81
CA VAL A 106 -12.08 8.09 -7.04
C VAL A 106 -10.67 8.34 -7.59
N GLY A 107 -10.35 9.62 -7.78
CA GLY A 107 -9.07 10.03 -8.37
C GLY A 107 -7.92 9.96 -7.36
N ALA A 108 -6.69 9.86 -7.87
CA ALA A 108 -5.47 9.82 -7.05
C ALA A 108 -5.15 11.15 -6.33
N THR A 109 -5.93 12.22 -6.54
CA THR A 109 -5.60 13.60 -6.14
C THR A 109 -6.55 14.14 -5.08
N GLY A 110 -6.00 14.87 -4.10
CA GLY A 110 -6.69 15.42 -2.92
C GLY A 110 -7.75 16.51 -3.17
N SER A 111 -8.48 16.48 -4.28
CA SER A 111 -9.49 17.49 -4.66
C SER A 111 -10.92 16.96 -4.78
N SER A 112 -11.20 15.68 -4.51
CA SER A 112 -12.56 15.20 -4.24
C SER A 112 -12.48 14.00 -3.30
N PRO A 113 -12.28 14.24 -1.99
CA PRO A 113 -12.13 13.16 -1.04
C PRO A 113 -13.45 12.38 -0.95
N SER A 114 -14.62 12.95 -1.26
CA SER A 114 -15.89 12.22 -1.31
C SER A 114 -16.55 12.21 -2.69
N THR A 115 -17.21 11.11 -3.01
CA THR A 115 -18.14 11.02 -4.14
C THR A 115 -19.48 11.69 -3.83
N SER A 116 -20.30 11.92 -4.84
CA SER A 116 -21.73 12.17 -4.62
C SER A 116 -22.41 10.94 -4.01
N PHE A 117 -23.55 11.14 -3.35
CA PHE A 117 -24.40 10.03 -2.92
C PHE A 117 -25.04 9.34 -4.11
N LEU A 118 -25.12 8.01 -4.05
CA LEU A 118 -26.00 7.21 -4.87
C LEU A 118 -27.05 6.54 -3.99
N ALA A 119 -28.24 6.36 -4.55
CA ALA A 119 -29.35 5.69 -3.89
C ALA A 119 -29.28 4.17 -4.11
N PHE A 120 -29.53 3.42 -3.05
CA PHE A 120 -29.57 1.96 -3.02
C PHE A 120 -30.86 1.50 -2.35
N THR A 121 -31.36 0.33 -2.74
CA THR A 121 -32.41 -0.34 -1.97
C THR A 121 -31.82 -0.85 -0.64
N PRO A 122 -32.56 -0.80 0.48
CA PRO A 122 -32.12 -1.43 1.71
C PRO A 122 -31.79 -2.92 1.52
N GLY A 123 -30.67 -3.36 2.08
CA GLY A 123 -30.15 -4.71 1.87
C GLY A 123 -28.69 -4.85 2.29
N THR A 124 -28.14 -6.05 2.09
CA THR A 124 -26.72 -6.32 2.31
C THR A 124 -26.00 -6.30 0.97
N TYR A 125 -24.82 -5.68 0.94
CA TYR A 125 -23.97 -5.52 -0.23
C TYR A 125 -22.55 -6.00 0.07
N ARG A 126 -21.83 -6.39 -0.98
CA ARG A 126 -20.38 -6.55 -0.95
C ARG A 126 -19.74 -5.34 -1.62
N VAL A 127 -18.83 -4.68 -0.92
CA VAL A 127 -18.06 -3.53 -1.43
C VAL A 127 -16.64 -3.99 -1.71
N ARG A 128 -16.21 -3.90 -2.97
CA ARG A 128 -14.85 -4.26 -3.40
C ARG A 128 -14.17 -3.05 -4.01
N VAL A 129 -12.92 -2.82 -3.62
CA VAL A 129 -12.11 -1.71 -4.12
C VAL A 129 -10.95 -2.28 -4.91
N THR A 130 -10.70 -1.75 -6.10
CA THR A 130 -9.58 -2.15 -6.96
C THR A 130 -8.76 -0.95 -7.38
N ALA A 131 -7.55 -1.18 -7.90
CA ALA A 131 -6.87 -0.13 -8.66
C ALA A 131 -7.73 0.27 -9.87
N ALA A 132 -7.75 1.57 -10.18
CA ALA A 132 -8.57 2.09 -11.28
C ALA A 132 -8.23 1.40 -12.60
N GLY A 133 -9.24 0.91 -13.30
CA GLY A 133 -9.09 0.22 -14.59
C GLY A 133 -8.51 -1.20 -14.50
N ASN A 134 -8.19 -1.72 -13.31
CA ASN A 134 -7.67 -3.07 -13.12
C ASN A 134 -8.42 -3.82 -12.02
N ARG A 135 -9.48 -4.56 -12.40
CA ARG A 135 -10.30 -5.34 -11.46
C ARG A 135 -9.57 -6.49 -10.77
N SER A 136 -8.46 -6.97 -11.33
CA SER A 136 -7.67 -8.05 -10.73
C SER A 136 -6.77 -7.56 -9.60
N ASP A 137 -6.48 -6.26 -9.53
CA ASP A 137 -5.75 -5.64 -8.42
C ASP A 137 -6.74 -5.25 -7.31
N LEU A 138 -7.18 -6.25 -6.55
CA LEU A 138 -8.08 -6.08 -5.41
C LEU A 138 -7.34 -5.47 -4.22
N ARG A 139 -7.83 -4.31 -3.77
CA ARG A 139 -7.22 -3.45 -2.76
C ARG A 139 -7.94 -3.50 -1.41
N LEU A 140 -9.22 -3.84 -1.40
CA LEU A 140 -10.06 -4.09 -0.22
C LEU A 140 -11.31 -4.90 -0.62
N ASP A 141 -11.80 -5.73 0.29
CA ASP A 141 -13.06 -6.44 0.16
C ASP A 141 -13.84 -6.42 1.49
N MET A 142 -15.02 -5.81 1.46
CA MET A 142 -15.96 -5.75 2.57
C MET A 142 -17.13 -6.68 2.22
N PRO A 143 -17.16 -7.92 2.75
CA PRO A 143 -18.06 -8.96 2.27
C PRO A 143 -19.53 -8.72 2.58
N ALA A 144 -19.83 -7.92 3.62
CA ALA A 144 -21.18 -7.63 4.07
C ALA A 144 -21.27 -6.21 4.66
N VAL A 145 -21.77 -5.28 3.84
CA VAL A 145 -22.17 -3.92 4.23
C VAL A 145 -23.69 -3.87 4.23
N ALA A 146 -24.30 -3.68 5.40
CA ALA A 146 -25.75 -3.55 5.53
C ALA A 146 -26.17 -2.09 5.36
N LEU A 147 -27.15 -1.86 4.50
CA LEU A 147 -27.82 -0.58 4.32
C LEU A 147 -29.29 -0.73 4.76
N ALA A 148 -29.70 0.00 5.79
CA ALA A 148 -31.08 -0.01 6.27
C ALA A 148 -31.89 1.14 5.64
N ASP A 149 -33.22 1.06 5.76
CA ASP A 149 -34.12 2.09 5.24
C ASP A 149 -33.76 3.47 5.80
N GLN A 150 -33.74 4.46 4.91
CA GLN A 150 -33.48 5.87 5.20
C GLN A 150 -32.11 6.17 5.80
N GLN A 151 -31.13 5.26 5.65
CA GLN A 151 -29.76 5.52 6.09
C GLN A 151 -28.97 6.37 5.09
N ILE A 152 -28.06 7.16 5.63
CA ILE A 152 -27.00 7.84 4.89
C ILE A 152 -25.67 7.24 5.35
N VAL A 153 -24.92 6.69 4.41
CA VAL A 153 -23.73 5.90 4.67
C VAL A 153 -22.53 6.49 3.95
N THR A 154 -21.43 6.65 4.67
CA THR A 154 -20.12 6.96 4.10
C THR A 154 -19.22 5.75 4.26
N VAL A 155 -18.76 5.17 3.14
CA VAL A 155 -17.66 4.21 3.14
C VAL A 155 -16.35 4.98 3.23
N LEU A 156 -15.64 4.86 4.34
CA LEU A 156 -14.30 5.42 4.53
C LEU A 156 -13.27 4.47 3.93
N LEU A 157 -12.37 4.98 3.09
CA LEU A 157 -11.16 4.28 2.67
C LEU A 157 -9.96 4.99 3.28
N THR A 158 -9.13 4.27 4.02
CA THR A 158 -7.93 4.82 4.68
C THR A 158 -6.66 4.11 4.21
N PRO A 159 -5.51 4.80 4.19
CA PRO A 159 -4.25 4.22 3.78
C PRO A 159 -3.85 3.03 4.67
N THR A 160 -3.05 2.13 4.10
CA THR A 160 -2.38 1.05 4.84
C THR A 160 -0.87 1.22 4.77
N THR A 161 -0.13 0.48 5.61
CA THR A 161 1.32 0.62 5.76
C THR A 161 2.15 0.34 4.50
N GLY A 162 1.67 -0.45 3.55
CA GLY A 162 2.37 -0.69 2.27
C GLY A 162 2.14 0.42 1.25
N GLY A 163 1.20 1.32 1.50
CA GLY A 163 0.82 2.41 0.60
C GLY A 163 -0.13 1.99 -0.51
N ALA A 164 -0.28 0.69 -0.82
CA ALA A 164 -1.13 0.25 -1.93
C ALA A 164 -2.49 -0.30 -1.52
N LEU A 165 -2.57 -1.18 -0.51
CA LEU A 165 -3.85 -1.67 -0.02
C LEU A 165 -4.59 -0.54 0.73
N VAL A 166 -5.90 -0.70 0.90
CA VAL A 166 -6.72 0.24 1.69
C VAL A 166 -7.45 -0.48 2.80
N ASP A 167 -7.61 0.20 3.93
CA ASP A 167 -8.52 -0.19 4.99
C ASP A 167 -9.89 0.42 4.72
N GLY A 168 -10.95 -0.28 5.15
CA GLY A 168 -12.33 0.18 5.02
C GLY A 168 -12.97 0.55 6.35
N GLY A 169 -14.05 1.32 6.26
CA GLY A 169 -14.97 1.53 7.37
C GLY A 169 -16.33 2.01 6.87
N VAL A 170 -17.39 1.67 7.61
CA VAL A 170 -18.75 2.12 7.34
C VAL A 170 -19.16 3.10 8.42
N LEU A 171 -19.33 4.36 8.06
CA LEU A 171 -19.89 5.40 8.92
C LEU A 171 -21.36 5.61 8.53
N VAL A 172 -22.28 5.27 9.44
CA VAL A 172 -23.69 5.63 9.30
C VAL A 172 -23.89 6.98 9.96
N GLU A 173 -24.51 7.91 9.22
CA GLU A 173 -24.74 9.27 9.70
C GLU A 173 -25.43 9.30 11.08
N ARG A 174 -24.80 10.00 12.04
CA ARG A 174 -25.27 10.18 13.42
C ARG A 174 -25.45 8.86 14.19
N ALA A 175 -24.77 7.81 13.76
CA ALA A 175 -24.92 6.48 14.29
C ALA A 175 -23.57 5.75 14.36
N ALA A 176 -23.58 4.42 14.23
CA ALA A 176 -22.41 3.60 14.44
C ALA A 176 -21.38 3.75 13.32
N TYR A 177 -20.10 3.68 13.73
CA TYR A 177 -18.99 3.37 12.85
C TYR A 177 -18.63 1.88 12.99
N THR A 178 -18.45 1.20 11.86
CA THR A 178 -17.98 -0.19 11.82
C THR A 178 -16.71 -0.26 10.98
N ALA A 179 -15.58 -0.61 11.59
CA ALA A 179 -14.34 -0.82 10.86
C ALA A 179 -14.39 -2.08 10.00
N ALA A 180 -13.76 -2.03 8.83
CA ALA A 180 -13.54 -3.14 7.92
C ALA A 180 -12.08 -3.14 7.47
N LEU A 181 -11.19 -3.40 8.43
CA LEU A 181 -9.74 -3.40 8.19
C LEU A 181 -9.34 -4.54 7.25
N ASN A 182 -8.34 -4.28 6.43
CA ASN A 182 -7.86 -5.22 5.43
C ASN A 182 -6.98 -6.29 6.09
N GLY A 183 -7.44 -7.54 6.07
CA GLY A 183 -6.69 -8.68 6.62
C GLY A 183 -5.58 -9.23 5.72
N ASN A 184 -5.31 -8.59 4.57
CA ASN A 184 -4.34 -9.08 3.59
C ASN A 184 -3.07 -8.24 3.57
N ALA A 185 -2.01 -8.79 2.97
CA ALA A 185 -0.78 -8.11 2.59
C ALA A 185 -0.49 -8.40 1.11
N ARG A 186 0.43 -7.66 0.50
CA ARG A 186 0.97 -8.00 -0.82
C ARG A 186 2.42 -8.41 -0.71
N VAL A 187 2.79 -9.46 -1.45
CA VAL A 187 4.15 -9.97 -1.49
C VAL A 187 4.57 -10.24 -2.93
N ARG A 188 5.81 -9.94 -3.27
CA ARG A 188 6.45 -10.43 -4.50
C ARG A 188 7.64 -11.31 -4.15
N LEU A 189 7.92 -12.31 -4.97
CA LEU A 189 9.18 -13.06 -4.88
C LEU A 189 10.25 -12.40 -5.76
N VAL A 190 11.44 -12.22 -5.20
CA VAL A 190 12.63 -11.82 -5.96
C VAL A 190 13.71 -12.85 -5.71
N SER A 191 14.21 -13.48 -6.78
CA SER A 191 15.30 -14.43 -6.69
C SER A 191 16.61 -13.82 -7.15
N GLY A 192 17.55 -13.72 -6.21
CA GLY A 192 18.96 -13.43 -6.46
C GLY A 192 19.81 -14.67 -6.71
N VAL A 193 19.25 -15.88 -6.62
CA VAL A 193 19.99 -17.13 -6.86
C VAL A 193 20.56 -17.13 -8.29
N PRO A 194 21.85 -17.49 -8.50
CA PRO A 194 22.48 -17.35 -9.83
C PRO A 194 21.80 -18.11 -10.97
N ALA A 195 21.21 -19.28 -10.71
CA ALA A 195 20.54 -20.11 -11.70
C ALA A 195 19.54 -21.07 -11.04
N GLY A 196 18.61 -21.60 -11.84
CA GLY A 196 17.61 -22.58 -11.41
C GLY A 196 16.19 -22.04 -11.49
N THR A 197 15.24 -22.75 -10.87
CA THR A 197 13.83 -22.37 -10.78
C THR A 197 13.42 -22.16 -9.33
N VAL A 198 12.76 -21.04 -9.03
CA VAL A 198 12.30 -20.70 -7.68
C VAL A 198 10.78 -20.63 -7.63
N ALA A 199 10.18 -21.33 -6.67
CA ALA A 199 8.76 -21.30 -6.40
C ALA A 199 8.50 -20.95 -4.94
N ALA A 200 7.38 -20.26 -4.67
CA ALA A 200 6.95 -19.92 -3.32
C ALA A 200 5.43 -19.96 -3.17
N SER A 201 4.97 -20.40 -2.00
CA SER A 201 3.58 -20.34 -1.56
C SER A 201 3.49 -20.07 -0.06
N VAL A 202 2.36 -19.49 0.36
CA VAL A 202 2.06 -19.18 1.76
C VAL A 202 0.56 -19.30 2.00
N GLY A 203 0.15 -19.98 3.07
CA GLY A 203 -1.27 -20.06 3.45
C GLY A 203 -2.21 -20.56 2.34
N GLY A 204 -1.74 -21.42 1.45
CA GLY A 204 -2.48 -21.92 0.29
C GLY A 204 -2.47 -20.99 -0.94
N ALA A 205 -1.99 -19.75 -0.81
CA ALA A 205 -1.78 -18.84 -1.92
C ALA A 205 -0.44 -19.12 -2.63
N THR A 206 -0.45 -19.14 -3.96
CA THR A 206 0.78 -19.21 -4.77
C THR A 206 1.36 -17.81 -4.92
N VAL A 207 2.63 -17.64 -4.55
CA VAL A 207 3.37 -16.38 -4.71
C VAL A 207 4.18 -16.38 -5.99
N GLU A 208 4.88 -17.48 -6.27
CA GLU A 208 5.43 -17.77 -7.60
C GLU A 208 5.38 -19.27 -7.88
N PRO A 209 4.88 -19.73 -9.04
CA PRO A 209 4.73 -21.16 -9.32
C PRO A 209 6.04 -21.83 -9.78
N GLY A 210 7.10 -21.08 -10.10
CA GLY A 210 8.36 -21.63 -10.59
C GLY A 210 9.06 -20.74 -11.63
N ALA A 211 9.57 -19.58 -11.21
CA ALA A 211 10.27 -18.65 -12.10
C ALA A 211 11.75 -19.03 -12.30
N ALA A 212 12.28 -18.87 -13.51
CA ALA A 212 13.71 -19.00 -13.77
C ALA A 212 14.49 -17.90 -13.03
N SER A 213 15.59 -18.25 -12.39
CA SER A 213 16.41 -17.34 -11.58
C SER A 213 17.65 -16.84 -12.35
N PRO A 214 18.10 -15.58 -12.15
CA PRO A 214 17.51 -14.55 -11.29
C PRO A 214 16.20 -13.96 -11.87
N SER A 215 15.30 -13.54 -10.97
CA SER A 215 13.97 -13.01 -11.36
C SER A 215 13.42 -11.98 -10.38
N ILE A 216 12.54 -11.12 -10.90
CA ILE A 216 11.73 -10.17 -10.13
C ILE A 216 10.27 -10.47 -10.46
N GLY A 217 9.55 -11.04 -9.50
CA GLY A 217 8.13 -11.35 -9.61
C GLY A 217 7.24 -10.11 -9.47
N THR A 218 5.94 -10.35 -9.59
CA THR A 218 4.90 -9.34 -9.35
C THR A 218 4.33 -9.48 -7.94
N TYR A 219 3.71 -8.41 -7.43
CA TYR A 219 3.00 -8.49 -6.16
C TYR A 219 1.75 -9.35 -6.30
N VAL A 220 1.55 -10.25 -5.34
CA VAL A 220 0.31 -11.01 -5.15
C VAL A 220 -0.29 -10.71 -3.78
N THR A 221 -1.60 -10.68 -3.68
CA THR A 221 -2.31 -10.52 -2.42
C THR A 221 -2.40 -11.85 -1.68
N VAL A 222 -1.99 -11.87 -0.41
CA VAL A 222 -2.02 -13.05 0.46
C VAL A 222 -2.60 -12.66 1.84
N PRO A 223 -3.15 -13.62 2.61
CA PRO A 223 -3.54 -13.34 3.98
C PRO A 223 -2.35 -12.83 4.82
N ALA A 224 -2.57 -11.79 5.63
CA ALA A 224 -1.57 -11.30 6.56
C ALA A 224 -1.42 -12.23 7.78
N GLY A 225 -0.40 -11.97 8.59
CA GLY A 225 -0.08 -12.73 9.80
C GLY A 225 1.10 -13.69 9.60
N SER A 226 1.24 -14.60 10.57
CA SER A 226 2.27 -15.64 10.54
C SER A 226 1.73 -16.87 9.82
N ALA A 227 2.42 -17.32 8.79
CA ALA A 227 2.07 -18.53 8.05
C ALA A 227 3.32 -19.33 7.70
N ALA A 228 3.17 -20.64 7.53
CA ALA A 228 4.24 -21.48 7.04
C ALA A 228 4.48 -21.19 5.55
N TRP A 229 5.71 -20.81 5.22
CA TRP A 229 6.14 -20.59 3.85
C TRP A 229 6.72 -21.87 3.27
N SER A 230 6.32 -22.19 2.03
CA SER A 230 6.99 -23.20 1.23
C SER A 230 7.75 -22.49 0.12
N ILE A 231 9.08 -22.56 0.15
CA ILE A 231 9.95 -21.95 -0.84
C ILE A 231 10.91 -23.03 -1.32
N THR A 232 11.02 -23.20 -2.63
CA THR A 232 11.91 -24.19 -3.24
C THR A 232 12.80 -23.57 -4.29
N VAL A 233 14.02 -24.08 -4.41
CA VAL A 233 14.98 -23.77 -5.46
C VAL A 233 15.40 -25.08 -6.11
N ASN A 234 15.10 -25.26 -7.40
CA ASN A 234 15.29 -26.53 -8.12
C ASN A 234 14.62 -27.75 -7.43
N GLY A 235 13.51 -27.52 -6.72
CA GLY A 235 12.82 -28.56 -5.93
C GLY A 235 13.39 -28.80 -4.54
N ASN A 236 14.55 -28.22 -4.18
CA ASN A 236 15.09 -28.25 -2.82
C ASN A 236 14.41 -27.19 -1.95
N ALA A 237 13.96 -27.55 -0.75
CA ALA A 237 13.40 -26.59 0.19
C ALA A 237 14.47 -25.58 0.65
N ALA A 238 14.14 -24.29 0.60
CA ALA A 238 14.96 -23.24 1.18
C ALA A 238 14.79 -23.18 2.70
N ALA A 239 15.80 -22.68 3.41
CA ALA A 239 15.67 -22.41 4.84
C ALA A 239 14.87 -21.12 5.04
N VAL A 240 13.64 -21.25 5.54
CA VAL A 240 12.74 -20.10 5.78
C VAL A 240 12.71 -19.79 7.28
N PRO A 241 13.15 -18.60 7.72
CA PRO A 241 12.92 -18.17 9.10
C PRO A 241 11.41 -17.94 9.34
N PRO A 242 10.96 -17.81 10.60
CA PRO A 242 9.61 -17.34 10.88
C PRO A 242 9.38 -15.96 10.23
N LEU A 243 8.42 -15.89 9.31
CA LEU A 243 8.02 -14.66 8.63
C LEU A 243 6.59 -14.32 9.02
N ALA A 244 6.35 -13.04 9.31
CA ALA A 244 5.03 -12.49 9.55
C ALA A 244 4.81 -11.31 8.60
N LEU A 245 3.66 -11.31 7.93
CA LEU A 245 3.21 -10.20 7.11
C LEU A 245 2.29 -9.31 7.94
N THR A 246 2.53 -8.00 7.92
CA THR A 246 1.63 -7.04 8.56
C THR A 246 0.42 -6.81 7.65
N ALA A 247 -0.78 -6.72 8.23
CA ALA A 247 -1.97 -6.33 7.50
C ALA A 247 -1.74 -5.00 6.75
N GLY A 248 -2.08 -4.97 5.47
CA GLY A 248 -1.89 -3.82 4.60
C GLY A 248 -0.44 -3.57 4.13
N SER A 249 0.53 -4.43 4.47
CA SER A 249 1.92 -4.24 4.03
C SER A 249 2.16 -4.71 2.62
N ASP A 250 3.14 -4.09 1.96
CA ASP A 250 3.80 -4.63 0.78
C ASP A 250 5.17 -5.18 1.17
N SER A 251 5.61 -6.28 0.58
CA SER A 251 6.91 -6.87 0.89
C SER A 251 7.55 -7.60 -0.28
N THR A 252 8.88 -7.60 -0.30
CA THR A 252 9.70 -8.45 -1.16
C THR A 252 10.20 -9.67 -0.37
N LEU A 253 9.80 -10.86 -0.79
CA LEU A 253 10.39 -12.12 -0.36
C LEU A 253 11.66 -12.37 -1.18
N LEU A 254 12.81 -12.05 -0.60
CA LEU A 254 14.11 -12.09 -1.26
C LEU A 254 14.77 -13.45 -1.02
N VAL A 255 15.00 -14.20 -2.10
CA VAL A 255 15.66 -15.51 -2.08
C VAL A 255 17.09 -15.35 -2.61
N THR A 256 18.10 -15.64 -1.79
CA THR A 256 19.52 -15.46 -2.14
C THR A 256 20.38 -16.66 -1.77
N GLY A 257 21.66 -16.62 -2.16
CA GLY A 257 22.61 -17.69 -1.87
C GLY A 257 22.65 -18.78 -2.95
N PRO A 258 23.44 -19.85 -2.73
CA PRO A 258 23.53 -20.96 -3.68
C PRO A 258 22.24 -21.79 -3.67
N ALA A 259 21.90 -22.40 -4.81
CA ALA A 259 20.66 -23.17 -4.96
C ALA A 259 20.46 -24.28 -3.90
N ALA A 260 21.55 -24.91 -3.45
CA ALA A 260 21.50 -25.97 -2.45
C ALA A 260 21.31 -25.48 -0.99
N ALA A 261 21.48 -24.18 -0.74
CA ALA A 261 21.38 -23.58 0.59
C ALA A 261 20.82 -22.16 0.51
N ALA A 262 19.72 -22.00 -0.25
CA ALA A 262 19.10 -20.71 -0.44
C ALA A 262 18.57 -20.16 0.90
N ALA A 263 18.85 -18.89 1.13
CA ALA A 263 18.36 -18.12 2.27
C ALA A 263 17.20 -17.23 1.84
N VAL A 264 16.31 -16.94 2.80
CA VAL A 264 15.11 -16.16 2.56
C VAL A 264 15.07 -15.00 3.55
N THR A 265 14.91 -13.79 3.02
CA THR A 265 14.68 -12.57 3.80
C THR A 265 13.38 -11.91 3.36
N LEU A 266 12.58 -11.44 4.31
CA LEU A 266 11.47 -10.55 4.02
C LEU A 266 11.95 -9.10 4.12
N VAL A 267 11.82 -8.36 3.02
CA VAL A 267 12.13 -6.93 2.95
C VAL A 267 10.81 -6.16 2.87
N ALA A 268 10.60 -5.21 3.79
CA ALA A 268 9.42 -4.36 3.75
C ALA A 268 9.50 -3.39 2.56
N ASP A 269 8.40 -3.23 1.85
CA ASP A 269 8.29 -2.34 0.70
C ASP A 269 7.38 -1.16 1.08
N ASP A 270 7.89 0.05 0.88
CA ASP A 270 7.17 1.29 1.10
C ASP A 270 6.80 1.85 -0.29
N ASN A 271 5.55 1.60 -0.69
CA ASN A 271 5.01 2.09 -1.96
C ASN A 271 4.13 3.33 -1.78
N HIS A 272 4.27 4.08 -0.68
CA HIS A 272 3.63 5.38 -0.53
C HIS A 272 4.12 6.37 -1.59
N ALA A 273 3.30 7.37 -1.91
CA ALA A 273 3.66 8.39 -2.87
C ALA A 273 4.84 9.21 -2.31
N PRO A 274 5.83 9.57 -3.14
CA PRO A 274 6.84 10.55 -2.76
C PRO A 274 6.20 11.85 -2.27
N GLY A 275 6.74 12.45 -1.21
CA GLY A 275 6.17 13.65 -0.56
C GLY A 275 6.24 14.96 -1.36
N GLY A 276 6.58 14.93 -2.65
CA GLY A 276 6.74 16.13 -3.49
C GLY A 276 6.33 15.91 -4.94
N ALA A 277 5.74 16.95 -5.56
CA ALA A 277 5.21 16.88 -6.93
C ALA A 277 6.28 16.69 -8.04
N ALA A 278 7.57 16.86 -7.71
CA ALA A 278 8.70 16.70 -8.61
C ALA A 278 9.75 15.71 -8.07
N SER A 279 9.31 14.74 -7.26
CA SER A 279 10.19 13.72 -6.69
C SER A 279 9.72 12.31 -7.01
N ASN A 280 10.67 11.38 -6.95
CA ASN A 280 10.43 9.96 -6.88
C ASN A 280 11.18 9.37 -5.66
N ASN A 281 10.75 8.20 -5.20
CA ASN A 281 11.44 7.47 -4.14
C ASN A 281 12.26 6.34 -4.76
N MET A 282 13.49 6.14 -4.30
CA MET A 282 14.39 5.11 -4.80
C MET A 282 15.05 4.33 -3.66
N ARG A 283 15.25 3.03 -3.86
CA ARG A 283 16.10 2.21 -3.00
C ARG A 283 16.95 1.23 -3.78
N LEU A 284 17.95 0.66 -3.13
CA LEU A 284 18.74 -0.45 -3.63
C LEU A 284 18.37 -1.73 -2.89
N VAL A 285 18.11 -2.81 -3.61
CA VAL A 285 18.03 -4.17 -3.07
C VAL A 285 19.21 -4.98 -3.61
N ASN A 286 20.04 -5.46 -2.69
CA ASN A 286 21.20 -6.27 -3.02
C ASN A 286 20.88 -7.75 -2.79
N ALA A 287 20.61 -8.47 -3.87
CA ALA A 287 20.38 -9.91 -3.89
C ALA A 287 21.58 -10.70 -4.46
N LEU A 288 22.75 -10.05 -4.56
CA LEU A 288 23.93 -10.62 -5.20
C LEU A 288 24.54 -11.76 -4.36
N ALA A 289 24.87 -12.87 -5.01
CA ALA A 289 25.53 -14.02 -4.41
C ALA A 289 27.06 -13.94 -4.54
N GLY A 290 27.77 -14.78 -3.77
CA GLY A 290 29.23 -14.89 -3.86
C GLY A 290 30.02 -13.75 -3.22
N THR A 291 29.37 -12.89 -2.44
CA THR A 291 30.00 -11.76 -1.74
C THR A 291 29.34 -11.52 -0.38
N SER A 292 30.06 -10.84 0.52
CA SER A 292 29.55 -10.30 1.79
C SER A 292 29.64 -8.78 1.84
N VAL A 293 30.06 -8.14 0.74
CA VAL A 293 30.33 -6.72 0.68
C VAL A 293 29.07 -5.95 0.29
N GLY A 294 28.85 -4.82 0.96
CA GLY A 294 27.73 -3.93 0.66
C GLY A 294 27.92 -3.11 -0.61
N LEU A 295 26.82 -2.86 -1.31
CA LEU A 295 26.76 -2.03 -2.52
C LEU A 295 26.30 -0.60 -2.20
N SER A 296 26.65 0.35 -3.05
CA SER A 296 26.16 1.74 -2.95
C SER A 296 25.40 2.15 -4.20
N LEU A 297 24.34 2.93 -4.02
CA LEU A 297 23.54 3.51 -5.09
C LEU A 297 23.76 5.02 -5.11
N THR A 298 24.12 5.55 -6.28
CA THR A 298 24.10 6.99 -6.54
C THR A 298 23.07 7.33 -7.63
N VAL A 299 22.35 8.42 -7.41
CA VAL A 299 21.37 8.99 -8.34
C VAL A 299 21.78 10.44 -8.61
N ASP A 300 22.02 10.78 -9.87
CA ASP A 300 22.51 12.11 -10.29
C ASP A 300 23.69 12.60 -9.42
N PHE A 301 24.68 11.72 -9.23
CA PHE A 301 25.90 11.93 -8.45
C PHE A 301 25.71 12.06 -6.93
N ALA A 302 24.47 12.01 -6.42
CA ALA A 302 24.19 12.00 -4.99
C ALA A 302 24.03 10.56 -4.47
N ILE A 303 24.54 10.27 -3.28
CA ILE A 303 24.35 8.96 -2.63
C ILE A 303 22.89 8.82 -2.20
N ALA A 304 22.21 7.81 -2.74
CA ALA A 304 20.86 7.43 -2.33
C ALA A 304 20.87 6.28 -1.31
N ALA A 305 21.82 5.35 -1.43
CA ALA A 305 22.06 4.30 -0.45
C ALA A 305 23.55 3.94 -0.39
N SER A 306 24.02 3.50 0.77
CA SER A 306 25.40 3.06 0.97
C SER A 306 25.45 1.76 1.78
N ASN A 307 26.46 0.93 1.49
CA ASN A 307 26.75 -0.32 2.20
C ASN A 307 25.53 -1.25 2.36
N VAL A 308 24.73 -1.41 1.29
CA VAL A 308 23.58 -2.32 1.29
C VAL A 308 24.09 -3.75 1.15
N LEU A 309 24.03 -4.51 2.26
CA LEU A 309 24.57 -5.87 2.33
C LEU A 309 23.76 -6.86 1.47
N PRO A 310 24.37 -7.95 0.99
CA PRO A 310 23.65 -9.03 0.31
C PRO A 310 22.50 -9.57 1.16
N GLY A 311 21.36 -9.86 0.52
CA GLY A 311 20.13 -10.31 1.18
C GLY A 311 19.33 -9.20 1.88
N SER A 312 19.60 -7.92 1.57
CA SER A 312 18.94 -6.77 2.19
C SER A 312 18.55 -5.68 1.19
N GLY A 313 17.67 -4.77 1.62
CA GLY A 313 17.32 -3.54 0.92
C GLY A 313 17.64 -2.31 1.76
N SER A 314 17.98 -1.20 1.11
CA SER A 314 18.09 0.09 1.78
C SER A 314 16.71 0.64 2.14
N ALA A 315 16.68 1.63 3.04
CA ALA A 315 15.55 2.54 3.11
C ALA A 315 15.33 3.24 1.76
N TYR A 316 14.11 3.68 1.50
CA TYR A 316 13.80 4.54 0.37
C TYR A 316 14.37 5.94 0.60
N LYS A 317 14.90 6.52 -0.47
CA LYS A 317 15.38 7.89 -0.53
C LYS A 317 14.58 8.67 -1.55
N THR A 318 14.00 9.78 -1.14
CA THR A 318 13.41 10.74 -2.08
C THR A 318 14.51 11.45 -2.87
N VAL A 319 14.39 11.43 -4.19
CA VAL A 319 15.28 12.10 -5.15
C VAL A 319 14.46 12.92 -6.15
N ALA A 320 15.09 13.88 -6.82
CA ALA A 320 14.41 14.71 -7.82
C ALA A 320 14.07 13.87 -9.06
N SER A 321 12.81 13.89 -9.50
CA SER A 321 12.42 13.23 -10.75
C SER A 321 12.88 14.03 -11.97
N ASN A 322 13.32 13.36 -13.03
CA ASN A 322 13.63 14.00 -14.30
C ASN A 322 13.59 12.99 -15.47
N THR A 323 13.78 13.48 -16.69
CA THR A 323 13.74 12.67 -17.92
C THR A 323 15.11 12.16 -18.37
N ASN A 324 16.18 12.47 -17.63
CA ASN A 324 17.57 12.17 -18.00
C ASN A 324 18.38 11.74 -16.77
N GLN A 325 17.84 10.80 -16.00
CA GLN A 325 18.40 10.40 -14.72
C GLN A 325 19.63 9.50 -14.91
N ARG A 326 20.66 9.74 -14.10
CA ARG A 326 21.84 8.86 -13.97
C ARG A 326 21.69 8.00 -12.73
N ILE A 327 21.72 6.68 -12.91
CA ILE A 327 21.69 5.70 -11.83
C ILE A 327 22.94 4.85 -11.90
N GLU A 328 23.68 4.78 -10.79
CA GLU A 328 24.91 4.02 -10.70
C GLU A 328 24.94 3.17 -9.43
N VAL A 329 25.36 1.91 -9.59
CA VAL A 329 25.62 1.00 -8.48
C VAL A 329 27.08 0.63 -8.45
N THR A 330 27.72 0.83 -7.31
CA THR A 330 29.15 0.56 -7.11
C THR A 330 29.38 -0.51 -6.04
N SER A 331 30.51 -1.20 -6.17
CA SER A 331 31.05 -2.12 -5.18
C SER A 331 32.47 -1.69 -4.85
N PRO A 332 32.89 -1.69 -3.57
CA PRO A 332 34.28 -1.37 -3.22
C PRO A 332 35.26 -2.46 -3.67
N LEU A 333 34.78 -3.61 -4.15
CA LEU A 333 35.61 -4.67 -4.75
C LEU A 333 35.90 -4.45 -6.24
N SER A 334 35.32 -3.43 -6.87
CA SER A 334 35.50 -3.17 -8.30
C SER A 334 35.89 -1.71 -8.54
N PRO A 335 36.91 -1.45 -9.38
CA PRO A 335 37.25 -0.09 -9.80
C PRO A 335 36.23 0.49 -10.80
N ALA A 336 35.39 -0.35 -11.42
CA ALA A 336 34.30 0.06 -12.30
C ALA A 336 32.93 -0.14 -11.61
N PRO A 337 31.91 0.68 -11.93
CA PRO A 337 30.57 0.47 -11.42
C PRO A 337 30.02 -0.89 -11.86
N LEU A 338 29.27 -1.56 -10.98
CA LEU A 338 28.55 -2.79 -11.33
C LEU A 338 27.42 -2.51 -12.33
N SER A 339 26.86 -1.31 -12.28
CA SER A 339 25.86 -0.84 -13.24
C SER A 339 25.92 0.68 -13.34
N LEU A 340 25.84 1.19 -14.57
CA LEU A 340 25.70 2.60 -14.87
C LEU A 340 24.63 2.74 -15.95
N GLN A 341 23.52 3.40 -15.61
CA GLN A 341 22.43 3.73 -16.52
C GLN A 341 22.32 5.25 -16.59
N THR A 342 22.15 5.79 -17.80
CA THR A 342 22.00 7.22 -18.07
C THR A 342 20.84 7.43 -19.04
N GLY A 343 20.27 8.63 -19.09
CA GLY A 343 19.15 8.90 -20.01
C GLY A 343 17.83 8.28 -19.58
N LEU A 344 17.69 7.89 -18.32
CA LEU A 344 16.45 7.27 -17.83
C LEU A 344 15.38 8.33 -17.59
N SER A 345 14.18 8.08 -18.12
CA SER A 345 13.00 8.90 -17.83
C SER A 345 12.21 8.28 -16.68
N LEU A 346 12.36 8.87 -15.49
CA LEU A 346 11.74 8.37 -14.26
C LEU A 346 10.83 9.46 -13.68
N PRO A 347 9.54 9.49 -14.06
CA PRO A 347 8.62 10.56 -13.73
C PRO A 347 8.38 10.72 -12.22
N ALA A 348 7.90 11.91 -11.86
CA ALA A 348 7.46 12.24 -10.52
C ALA A 348 6.35 11.30 -10.03
N GLY A 349 6.27 11.11 -8.72
CA GLY A 349 5.28 10.26 -8.05
C GLY A 349 5.60 8.76 -8.10
N GLY A 350 6.67 8.36 -8.77
CA GLY A 350 7.08 6.96 -8.85
C GLY A 350 7.82 6.48 -7.61
N VAL A 351 7.71 5.17 -7.34
CA VAL A 351 8.54 4.45 -6.38
C VAL A 351 9.35 3.42 -7.15
N TYR A 352 10.68 3.44 -7.00
CA TYR A 352 11.58 2.59 -7.77
C TYR A 352 12.50 1.78 -6.87
N THR A 353 12.70 0.52 -7.23
CA THR A 353 13.73 -0.33 -6.64
C THR A 353 14.78 -0.67 -7.70
N VAL A 354 16.04 -0.39 -7.39
CA VAL A 354 17.21 -0.88 -8.14
C VAL A 354 17.58 -2.24 -7.55
N PHE A 355 17.47 -3.30 -8.33
CA PHE A 355 17.86 -4.65 -7.94
C PHE A 355 19.23 -4.99 -8.52
N VAL A 356 20.07 -5.63 -7.70
CA VAL A 356 21.30 -6.30 -8.14
C VAL A 356 21.19 -7.77 -7.75
N LEU A 357 21.17 -8.66 -8.74
CA LEU A 357 20.86 -10.09 -8.62
C LEU A 357 21.99 -10.95 -9.21
N GLY A 358 21.93 -12.26 -8.99
CA GLY A 358 22.82 -13.22 -9.63
C GLY A 358 24.13 -13.41 -8.89
N ASP A 359 25.19 -13.82 -9.59
CA ASP A 359 26.52 -14.03 -9.01
C ASP A 359 27.40 -12.76 -9.16
N ILE A 360 28.29 -12.50 -8.19
CA ILE A 360 29.23 -11.36 -8.26
C ILE A 360 30.10 -11.35 -9.54
N GLY A 361 30.39 -12.52 -10.13
CA GLY A 361 31.10 -12.63 -11.39
C GLY A 361 30.27 -12.30 -12.64
N ALA A 362 28.95 -12.27 -12.51
CA ALA A 362 28.00 -11.95 -13.58
C ALA A 362 26.73 -11.28 -13.01
N PRO A 363 26.85 -10.06 -12.42
CA PRO A 363 25.73 -9.40 -11.78
C PRO A 363 24.67 -9.02 -12.82
N VAL A 364 23.40 -9.21 -12.46
CA VAL A 364 22.25 -8.74 -13.24
C VAL A 364 21.64 -7.55 -12.52
N THR A 365 21.50 -6.41 -13.21
CA THR A 365 20.85 -5.23 -12.64
C THR A 365 19.54 -4.92 -13.34
N ALA A 366 18.55 -4.49 -12.55
CA ALA A 366 17.25 -4.10 -13.06
C ALA A 366 16.69 -2.95 -12.23
N ILE A 367 15.95 -2.05 -12.89
CA ILE A 367 15.20 -0.98 -12.22
C ILE A 367 13.73 -1.31 -12.39
N ARG A 368 13.01 -1.46 -11.27
CA ARG A 368 11.58 -1.73 -11.28
C ARG A 368 10.83 -0.54 -10.73
N ARG A 369 9.77 -0.14 -11.43
CA ARG A 369 8.75 0.75 -10.90
C ARG A 369 7.78 -0.07 -10.04
N ASP A 370 7.77 0.19 -8.75
CA ASP A 370 6.89 -0.46 -7.77
C ASP A 370 5.50 0.22 -7.73
N ARG A 371 5.48 1.52 -8.06
CA ARG A 371 4.31 2.40 -8.22
C ARG A 371 4.56 3.43 -9.31
#